data_AF-A0A2V4L718-F1
#
_entry.id   AF-A0A2V4L718-F1
#
_cell.length_a   1.000
_cell.length_b   1.000
_cell.length_c   1.000
_cell.angle_alpha   90.00
_cell.angle_beta   90.00
_cell.angle_gamma   90.00
#
_symmetry.space_group_name_H-M   'P 1'
#
loop_
_entity.id
_entity.type
_entity.pdbx_description
1 polymer ?
#
loop_
_entity_poly.entity_id
_entity_poly.type
_entity_poly.pdbx_seq_one_letter_code
_entity_poly.pdbx_strand_id
1 'polypeptide(L)'
;MTPHSQFALLGTRRFLPFFITQLLGAFNDNVFKQSLILAILFKLSVSADRDLLVNLCALLFILPFFLFSALGGQFGEKFAKDALIRAIKLAEVVIMLVGALGFLLGSLPLMLATLFVMGTQSALFGPVKYSILPAALREQELVGGNALVEMGTFLAILAGTIGAGMLMASDSYAALVAGVVVLVAVAGYLASRHVPRAAAALPELPLDWNILRQSWRIMRLGLGQRPAVSRSLVGNSWFWFLGAVYLTQIPAFAKELLHGDESVVTLILAVFSIGIGLGSILCERMSGHKVEIGLVPFGSFGLTLFGILLWWFSSGFPQPATPYDWLGLLGVGQVWWVLAAILGIGMFGGFYIVPLYALIQSRTEEHERARVIAANNILNALFMVAAALVSILFLSVAKLSIPQLFLAISLMNIAVNLYIFKIVPEFTMRFLIWMLSHSMYRVRHQNLDVIPDEGAAVLVCNHVSFVDALLIGGAVRRPVRFVMYYKIYDLPVLNFVFRTAGTVPIAGRNEDPEVFERAFTRIAEYLAAGELVCIFPEGKLTTDGEIDEFKAGVERILAANPVPVIPLALQGLWGSFFSRAPHKGLFKRLWSRVNIVAGTPLPADTGRLVMQEQVMRLRGDQR
;
A
#
# COMPACT_ATOMS: atom_id res chain seq x y z
N MET A 1 -8.09 -15.17 -22.26
CA MET A 1 -7.54 -14.80 -20.94
C MET A 1 -8.65 -14.98 -19.93
N THR A 2 -8.62 -16.03 -19.12
CA THR A 2 -9.53 -16.16 -17.96
C THR A 2 -9.31 -14.96 -17.03
N PRO A 3 -10.35 -14.33 -16.50
CA PRO A 3 -10.18 -13.20 -15.59
C PRO A 3 -9.58 -13.75 -14.29
N HIS A 4 -8.27 -13.53 -14.09
CA HIS A 4 -7.65 -13.77 -12.79
C HIS A 4 -8.26 -12.76 -11.81
N SER A 5 -9.15 -13.25 -10.95
CA SER A 5 -9.67 -12.49 -9.82
C SER A 5 -8.90 -12.89 -8.56
N GLN A 6 -8.53 -11.95 -7.69
CA GLN A 6 -7.96 -12.28 -6.37
C GLN A 6 -8.77 -13.31 -5.61
N PHE A 7 -10.11 -13.31 -5.76
CA PHE A 7 -10.98 -14.27 -5.08
C PHE A 7 -10.68 -15.73 -5.45
N ALA A 8 -10.01 -15.98 -6.59
CA ALA A 8 -9.50 -17.31 -6.92
C ALA A 8 -8.51 -17.83 -5.86
N LEU A 9 -7.77 -16.96 -5.17
CA LEU A 9 -6.86 -17.33 -4.07
C LEU A 9 -7.62 -17.98 -2.91
N LEU A 10 -8.87 -17.58 -2.65
CA LEU A 10 -9.73 -18.19 -1.63
C LEU A 10 -10.13 -19.63 -2.01
N GLY A 11 -10.00 -20.03 -3.28
CA GLY A 11 -10.16 -21.43 -3.70
C GLY A 11 -8.89 -22.27 -3.53
N THR A 12 -7.75 -21.67 -3.19
CA THR A 12 -6.45 -22.37 -3.18
C THR A 12 -6.04 -22.85 -1.80
N ARG A 13 -5.50 -24.06 -1.73
CA ARG A 13 -4.96 -24.65 -0.48
C ARG A 13 -3.73 -23.91 0.07
N ARG A 14 -3.01 -23.16 -0.78
CA ARG A 14 -1.83 -22.37 -0.36
C ARG A 14 -2.18 -21.05 0.33
N PHE A 15 -3.39 -20.52 0.14
CA PHE A 15 -3.79 -19.22 0.67
C PHE A 15 -4.99 -19.28 1.62
N LEU A 16 -6.04 -20.03 1.28
CA LEU A 16 -7.28 -20.06 2.05
C LEU A 16 -7.09 -20.40 3.55
N PRO A 17 -6.31 -21.44 3.93
CA PRO A 17 -6.11 -21.74 5.34
C PRO A 17 -5.47 -20.59 6.12
N PHE A 18 -4.49 -19.93 5.52
CA PHE A 18 -3.84 -18.75 6.09
C PHE A 18 -4.83 -17.58 6.21
N PHE A 19 -5.59 -17.30 5.15
CA PHE A 19 -6.61 -16.26 5.14
C PHE A 19 -7.67 -16.45 6.25
N ILE A 20 -8.19 -17.68 6.40
CA ILE A 20 -9.16 -18.01 7.47
C ILE A 20 -8.51 -17.86 8.84
N THR A 21 -7.27 -18.34 9.01
CA THR A 21 -6.55 -18.27 10.29
C THR A 21 -6.42 -16.82 10.79
N GLN A 22 -6.02 -15.90 9.91
CA GLN A 22 -5.87 -14.49 10.26
C GLN A 22 -7.23 -13.77 10.39
N LEU A 23 -8.22 -14.13 9.57
CA LEU A 23 -9.58 -13.58 9.63
C LEU A 23 -10.23 -13.87 10.98
N LEU A 24 -10.18 -15.14 11.41
CA LEU A 24 -10.73 -15.58 12.68
C LEU A 24 -9.98 -14.99 13.87
N GLY A 25 -8.64 -14.84 13.77
CA GLY A 25 -7.86 -14.14 14.79
C GLY A 25 -8.30 -12.69 14.96
N ALA A 26 -8.37 -11.93 13.86
CA ALA A 26 -8.83 -10.54 13.91
C ALA A 26 -10.27 -10.40 14.42
N PHE A 27 -11.17 -11.32 14.03
CA PHE A 27 -12.54 -11.35 14.53
C PHE A 27 -12.58 -11.60 16.03
N ASN A 28 -11.85 -12.61 16.50
CA ASN A 28 -11.82 -13.00 17.92
C ASN A 28 -11.30 -11.89 18.82
N ASP A 29 -10.18 -11.28 18.40
CA ASP A 29 -9.57 -10.14 19.10
C ASP A 29 -10.57 -9.02 19.31
N ASN A 30 -11.39 -8.72 18.30
CA ASN A 30 -12.40 -7.68 18.39
C ASN A 30 -13.62 -8.10 19.20
N VAL A 31 -14.09 -9.35 19.11
CA VAL A 31 -15.15 -9.85 19.98
C VAL A 31 -14.74 -9.70 21.45
N PHE A 32 -13.57 -10.24 21.83
CA PHE A 32 -13.10 -10.20 23.21
C PHE A 32 -12.91 -8.75 23.71
N LYS A 33 -12.17 -7.93 22.96
CA LYS A 33 -11.87 -6.55 23.34
C LYS A 33 -13.14 -5.71 23.48
N GLN A 34 -14.06 -5.79 22.52
CA GLN A 34 -15.28 -4.99 22.55
C GLN A 34 -16.25 -5.47 23.62
N SER A 35 -16.37 -6.78 23.84
CA SER A 35 -17.16 -7.31 24.97
C SER A 35 -16.60 -6.86 26.32
N LEU A 36 -15.27 -6.79 26.48
CA LEU A 36 -14.65 -6.28 27.70
C LEU A 36 -14.95 -4.79 27.93
N ILE A 37 -14.82 -3.97 26.88
CA ILE A 37 -15.17 -2.54 26.95
C ILE A 37 -16.64 -2.37 27.35
N LEU A 38 -17.56 -3.08 26.69
CA LEU A 38 -18.99 -3.03 27.03
C LEU A 38 -19.28 -3.56 28.43
N ALA A 39 -18.55 -4.57 28.90
CA ALA A 39 -18.69 -5.09 30.25
C ALA A 39 -18.29 -4.03 31.30
N ILE A 40 -17.16 -3.33 31.10
CA ILE A 40 -16.72 -2.23 31.96
C ILE A 40 -17.75 -1.09 32.00
N LEU A 41 -18.31 -0.75 30.83
CA LEU A 41 -19.24 0.36 30.69
C LEU A 41 -20.62 0.07 31.32
N PHE A 42 -21.13 -1.15 31.17
CA PHE A 42 -22.55 -1.43 31.41
C PHE A 42 -22.88 -2.60 32.34
N LYS A 43 -22.00 -3.59 32.50
CA LYS A 43 -22.33 -4.84 33.20
C LYS A 43 -21.58 -5.02 34.53
N LEU A 44 -20.33 -4.59 34.60
CA LEU A 44 -19.48 -4.77 35.76
C LEU A 44 -19.64 -3.60 36.73
N SER A 45 -19.75 -3.91 38.02
CA SER A 45 -19.62 -2.94 39.09
C SER A 45 -18.14 -2.67 39.34
N VAL A 46 -17.64 -1.53 38.88
CA VAL A 46 -16.24 -1.14 39.01
C VAL A 46 -16.15 0.15 39.83
N SER A 47 -15.18 0.23 40.75
CA SER A 47 -14.95 1.41 41.58
C SER A 47 -14.08 2.47 40.90
N ALA A 48 -13.29 2.07 39.91
CA ALA A 48 -12.42 2.96 39.14
C ALA A 48 -13.19 3.68 38.02
N ASP A 49 -12.62 4.79 37.56
CA ASP A 49 -13.14 5.57 36.44
C ASP A 49 -13.23 4.71 35.17
N ARG A 50 -14.42 4.68 34.56
CA ARG A 50 -14.72 3.82 33.41
C ARG A 50 -13.97 4.27 32.16
N ASP A 51 -13.85 5.58 31.93
CA ASP A 51 -13.15 6.13 30.77
C ASP A 51 -11.65 5.81 30.85
N LEU A 52 -11.07 5.89 32.05
CA LEU A 52 -9.70 5.45 32.31
C LEU A 52 -9.51 3.97 31.98
N LEU A 53 -10.43 3.10 32.40
CA LEU A 53 -10.36 1.65 32.13
C LEU A 53 -10.51 1.32 30.64
N VAL A 54 -11.39 2.02 29.91
CA VAL A 54 -11.52 1.85 28.46
C VAL A 54 -10.25 2.30 27.73
N ASN A 55 -9.68 3.43 28.13
CA ASN A 55 -8.40 3.90 27.60
C ASN A 55 -7.25 2.92 27.92
N LEU A 56 -7.27 2.33 29.12
CA LEU A 56 -6.33 1.29 29.51
C LEU A 56 -6.47 0.05 28.62
N CYS A 57 -7.69 -0.34 28.22
CA CYS A 57 -7.89 -1.44 27.27
C CYS A 57 -7.19 -1.17 25.93
N ALA A 58 -7.32 0.05 25.39
CA ALA A 58 -6.62 0.43 24.15
C ALA A 58 -5.10 0.36 24.32
N LEU A 59 -4.57 0.87 25.44
CA LEU A 59 -3.15 0.83 25.74
C LEU A 59 -2.63 -0.60 25.91
N LEU A 60 -3.30 -1.44 26.71
CA LEU A 60 -2.89 -2.82 26.98
C LEU A 60 -2.89 -3.69 25.72
N PHE A 61 -3.75 -3.38 24.75
CA PHE A 61 -3.76 -4.09 23.48
C PHE A 61 -2.61 -3.66 22.55
N ILE A 62 -2.26 -2.37 22.52
CA ILE A 62 -1.24 -1.81 21.62
C ILE A 62 0.18 -1.93 22.18
N LEU A 63 0.36 -1.76 23.49
CA LEU A 63 1.67 -1.79 24.17
C LEU A 63 2.52 -3.03 23.81
N PRO A 64 1.97 -4.25 23.75
CA PRO A 64 2.72 -5.42 23.33
C PRO A 64 3.41 -5.32 21.96
N PHE A 65 2.87 -4.53 21.02
CA PHE A 65 3.51 -4.33 19.72
C PHE A 65 4.86 -3.60 19.84
N PHE A 66 5.03 -2.70 20.81
CA PHE A 66 6.33 -2.08 21.10
C PHE A 66 7.32 -3.04 21.75
N LEU A 67 6.80 -3.90 22.64
CA LEU A 67 7.63 -4.76 23.49
C LEU A 67 8.06 -6.04 22.75
N PHE A 68 7.19 -6.61 21.92
CA PHE A 68 7.35 -7.99 21.47
C PHE A 68 7.38 -8.16 19.95
N SER A 69 7.04 -7.14 19.14
CA SER A 69 7.16 -7.26 17.67
C SER A 69 8.59 -7.59 17.24
N ALA A 70 9.59 -7.02 17.93
CA ALA A 70 11.01 -7.29 17.68
C ALA A 70 11.37 -8.78 17.88
N LEU A 71 10.82 -9.42 18.91
CA LEU A 71 10.94 -10.87 19.12
C LEU A 71 10.19 -11.65 18.04
N GLY A 72 8.98 -11.22 17.68
CA GLY A 72 8.20 -11.82 16.59
C GLY A 72 8.95 -11.82 15.26
N GLY A 73 9.67 -10.74 14.95
CA GLY A 73 10.54 -10.64 13.78
C GLY A 73 11.69 -11.66 13.81
N GLN A 74 12.34 -11.87 14.96
CA GLN A 74 13.38 -12.90 15.10
C GLN A 74 12.82 -14.31 14.95
N PHE A 75 11.67 -14.58 15.57
CA PHE A 75 11.02 -15.89 15.50
C PHE A 75 10.59 -16.20 14.07
N GLY A 76 10.08 -15.22 13.32
CA GLY A 76 9.68 -15.38 11.93
C GLY A 76 10.82 -15.71 10.96
N GLU A 77 12.06 -15.38 11.31
CA GLU A 77 13.25 -15.79 10.54
C GLU A 77 13.83 -17.12 11.03
N LYS A 78 13.89 -17.32 12.35
CA LYS A 78 14.52 -18.49 12.97
C LYS A 78 13.72 -19.77 12.78
N PHE A 79 12.40 -19.70 12.97
CA PHE A 79 11.55 -20.87 12.97
C PHE A 79 10.77 -20.98 11.65
N ALA A 80 10.39 -22.20 11.29
CA ALA A 80 9.50 -22.43 10.16
C ALA A 80 8.18 -21.68 10.40
N LYS A 81 7.79 -20.84 9.44
CA LYS A 81 6.69 -19.89 9.62
C LYS A 81 5.36 -20.61 9.84
N ASP A 82 5.12 -21.75 9.19
CA ASP A 82 3.92 -22.55 9.40
C ASP A 82 3.84 -23.18 10.79
N ALA A 83 4.97 -23.70 11.30
CA ALA A 83 5.05 -24.25 12.65
C ALA A 83 4.82 -23.16 13.71
N LEU A 84 5.42 -22.00 13.50
CA LEU A 84 5.27 -20.84 14.37
C LEU A 84 3.82 -20.32 14.38
N ILE A 85 3.18 -20.19 13.22
CA ILE A 85 1.75 -19.84 13.11
C ILE A 85 0.88 -20.81 13.92
N ARG A 86 1.11 -22.13 13.80
CA ARG A 86 0.35 -23.14 14.54
C ARG A 86 0.56 -23.04 16.05
N ALA A 87 1.81 -22.80 16.49
CA ALA A 87 2.13 -22.64 17.90
C ALA A 87 1.47 -21.39 18.50
N ILE A 88 1.52 -20.26 17.77
CA ILE A 88 0.90 -18.99 18.16
C ILE A 88 -0.63 -19.14 18.24
N LYS A 89 -1.25 -19.83 17.29
CA LYS A 89 -2.71 -20.08 17.31
C LYS A 89 -3.13 -21.08 18.38
N LEU A 90 -2.27 -22.04 18.74
CA LEU A 90 -2.52 -22.91 19.89
C LEU A 90 -2.48 -22.12 21.20
N ALA A 91 -1.49 -21.22 21.35
CA ALA A 91 -1.42 -20.31 22.49
C ALA A 91 -2.66 -19.42 22.58
N GLU A 92 -3.20 -18.94 21.45
CA GLU A 92 -4.45 -18.17 21.43
C GLU A 92 -5.63 -18.93 22.04
N VAL A 93 -5.77 -20.25 21.81
CA VAL A 93 -6.81 -21.06 22.46
C VAL A 93 -6.68 -21.01 23.99
N VAL A 94 -5.45 -21.15 24.50
CA VAL A 94 -5.19 -21.07 25.94
C VAL A 94 -5.50 -19.68 26.49
N ILE A 95 -5.08 -18.63 25.78
CA ILE A 95 -5.36 -17.24 26.16
C ILE A 95 -6.87 -17.00 26.20
N MET A 96 -7.62 -17.48 25.22
CA MET A 96 -9.08 -17.33 25.16
C MET A 96 -9.81 -18.17 26.21
N LEU A 97 -9.28 -19.33 26.62
CA LEU A 97 -9.80 -20.08 27.77
C LEU A 97 -9.66 -19.28 29.08
N VAL A 98 -8.52 -18.61 29.27
CA VAL A 98 -8.30 -17.72 30.42
C VAL A 98 -9.23 -16.50 30.34
N GLY A 99 -9.40 -15.91 29.15
CA GLY A 99 -10.34 -14.83 28.91
C GLY A 99 -11.79 -15.22 29.21
N ALA A 100 -12.21 -16.41 28.76
CA ALA A 100 -13.51 -16.99 29.02
C ALA A 100 -13.76 -17.16 30.53
N LEU A 101 -12.77 -17.69 31.27
CA LEU A 101 -12.83 -17.74 32.74
C LEU A 101 -12.96 -16.34 33.36
N GLY A 102 -12.28 -15.33 32.80
CA GLY A 102 -12.43 -13.92 33.20
C GLY A 102 -13.87 -13.42 33.13
N PHE A 103 -14.58 -13.70 32.02
CA PHE A 103 -15.99 -13.33 31.87
C PHE A 103 -16.90 -14.12 32.80
N LEU A 104 -16.72 -15.45 32.90
CA LEU A 104 -17.55 -16.31 33.75
C LEU A 104 -17.42 -15.97 35.24
N LEU A 105 -16.22 -15.56 35.68
CA LEU A 105 -15.96 -15.16 37.06
C LEU A 105 -16.23 -13.67 37.32
N GLY A 106 -16.54 -12.87 36.28
CA GLY A 106 -16.65 -11.42 36.40
C GLY A 106 -15.35 -10.72 36.81
N SER A 107 -14.18 -11.34 36.58
CA SER A 107 -12.89 -10.85 37.05
C SER A 107 -12.26 -9.87 36.05
N LEU A 108 -12.44 -8.57 36.30
CA LEU A 108 -11.85 -7.51 35.48
C LEU A 108 -10.31 -7.62 35.36
N PRO A 109 -9.54 -7.86 36.44
CA PRO A 109 -8.09 -8.02 36.32
C PRO A 109 -7.69 -9.16 35.37
N LEU A 110 -8.44 -10.28 35.40
CA LEU A 110 -8.17 -11.42 34.53
C LEU A 110 -8.47 -11.09 33.07
N MET A 111 -9.55 -10.37 32.80
CA MET A 111 -9.88 -9.92 31.44
C MET A 111 -8.86 -8.91 30.89
N LEU A 112 -8.40 -7.96 31.72
CA LEU A 112 -7.34 -7.00 31.34
C LEU A 112 -5.99 -7.68 31.10
N ALA A 113 -5.62 -8.64 31.96
CA ALA A 113 -4.41 -9.44 31.76
C ALA A 113 -4.50 -10.26 30.46
N THR A 114 -5.66 -10.87 30.20
CA THR A 114 -5.90 -11.59 28.95
C THR A 114 -5.76 -10.67 27.74
N LEU A 115 -6.29 -9.45 27.79
CA LEU A 115 -6.18 -8.48 26.70
C LEU A 115 -4.71 -8.13 26.38
N PHE A 116 -3.86 -7.98 27.39
CA PHE A 116 -2.43 -7.75 27.20
C PHE A 116 -1.72 -8.96 26.58
N VAL A 117 -2.03 -10.17 27.05
CA VAL A 117 -1.43 -11.41 26.51
C VAL A 117 -1.93 -11.67 25.08
N MET A 118 -3.18 -11.35 24.78
CA MET A 118 -3.74 -11.36 23.42
C MET A 118 -3.00 -10.37 22.50
N GLY A 119 -2.78 -9.13 22.95
CA GLY A 119 -1.94 -8.18 22.20
C GLY A 119 -0.51 -8.69 21.98
N THR A 120 0.06 -9.41 22.96
CA THR A 120 1.38 -10.05 22.84
C THR A 120 1.40 -11.15 21.78
N GLN A 121 0.37 -11.98 21.76
CA GLN A 121 0.17 -12.99 20.72
C GLN A 121 0.10 -12.34 19.33
N SER A 122 -0.67 -11.25 19.19
CA SER A 122 -0.82 -10.50 17.93
C SER A 122 0.49 -9.82 17.49
N ALA A 123 1.27 -9.27 18.43
CA ALA A 123 2.58 -8.69 18.16
C ALA A 123 3.60 -9.72 17.65
N LEU A 124 3.55 -10.96 18.16
CA LEU A 124 4.38 -12.08 17.69
C LEU A 124 3.90 -12.61 16.33
N PHE A 125 2.58 -12.63 16.08
CA PHE A 125 1.99 -13.13 14.85
C PHE A 125 2.21 -12.19 13.66
N GLY A 126 2.12 -10.87 13.86
CA GLY A 126 2.16 -9.86 12.79
C GLY A 126 3.35 -10.01 11.81
N PRO A 127 4.61 -10.09 12.29
CA PRO A 127 5.78 -10.30 11.44
C PRO A 127 5.71 -11.56 10.58
N VAL A 128 5.16 -12.64 11.15
CA VAL A 128 5.02 -13.95 10.48
C VAL A 128 3.90 -13.92 9.44
N LYS A 129 2.77 -13.29 9.80
CA LYS A 129 1.58 -13.11 8.94
C LYS A 129 1.93 -12.47 7.61
N TYR A 130 2.69 -11.37 7.61
CA TYR A 130 2.99 -10.65 6.37
C TYR A 130 4.24 -11.19 5.65
N SER A 131 5.16 -11.87 6.35
CA SER A 131 6.38 -12.42 5.72
C SER A 131 6.17 -13.74 5.00
N ILE A 132 5.11 -14.50 5.32
CA ILE A 132 4.76 -15.76 4.64
C ILE A 132 4.10 -15.52 3.27
N LEU A 133 3.49 -14.35 3.04
CA LEU A 133 2.73 -14.07 1.81
C LEU A 133 3.58 -14.23 0.54
N PRO A 134 4.80 -13.65 0.43
CA PRO A 134 5.61 -13.85 -0.78
C PRO A 134 6.13 -15.27 -0.96
N ALA A 135 6.17 -16.07 0.11
CA ALA A 135 6.54 -17.49 0.01
C ALA A 135 5.35 -18.36 -0.47
N ALA A 136 4.12 -17.95 -0.15
CA ALA A 136 2.90 -18.69 -0.51
C ALA A 136 2.28 -18.26 -1.85
N LEU A 137 2.59 -17.04 -2.31
CA LEU A 137 1.98 -16.41 -3.49
C LEU A 137 2.99 -16.15 -4.59
N ARG A 138 2.52 -16.13 -5.84
CA ARG A 138 3.32 -15.64 -6.96
C ARG A 138 3.42 -14.11 -6.90
N GLU A 139 4.42 -13.53 -7.54
CA GLU A 139 4.61 -12.06 -7.54
C GLU A 139 3.36 -11.30 -8.00
N GLN A 140 2.71 -11.77 -9.06
CA GLN A 140 1.49 -11.17 -9.59
C GLN A 140 0.25 -11.34 -8.68
N GLU A 141 0.31 -12.29 -7.74
CA GLU A 141 -0.77 -12.56 -6.78
C GLU A 141 -0.59 -11.76 -5.48
N LEU A 142 0.58 -11.16 -5.27
CA LEU A 142 0.95 -10.54 -3.98
C LEU A 142 0.05 -9.35 -3.62
N VAL A 143 -0.30 -8.51 -4.61
CA VAL A 143 -1.21 -7.37 -4.39
C VAL A 143 -2.61 -7.88 -4.04
N GLY A 144 -3.14 -8.85 -4.78
CA GLY A 144 -4.45 -9.44 -4.50
C GLY A 144 -4.50 -10.18 -3.16
N GLY A 145 -3.41 -10.86 -2.79
CA GLY A 145 -3.28 -11.50 -1.48
C GLY A 145 -3.31 -10.50 -0.33
N ASN A 146 -2.57 -9.39 -0.45
CA ASN A 146 -2.61 -8.30 0.53
C ASN A 146 -3.99 -7.62 0.56
N ALA A 147 -4.60 -7.37 -0.59
CA ALA A 147 -5.95 -6.80 -0.68
C ALA A 147 -6.99 -7.67 0.03
N LEU A 148 -6.95 -8.99 -0.15
CA LEU A 148 -7.83 -9.92 0.57
C LEU A 148 -7.56 -9.90 2.08
N VAL A 149 -6.29 -9.94 2.51
CA VAL A 149 -5.93 -9.91 3.93
C VAL A 149 -6.41 -8.63 4.60
N GLU A 150 -6.21 -7.47 3.97
CA GLU A 150 -6.65 -6.18 4.49
C GLU A 150 -8.18 -6.09 4.54
N MET A 151 -8.88 -6.40 3.43
CA MET A 151 -10.34 -6.47 3.39
C MET A 151 -10.89 -7.40 4.50
N GLY A 152 -10.33 -8.61 4.61
CA GLY A 152 -10.73 -9.58 5.62
C GLY A 152 -10.54 -9.04 7.04
N THR A 153 -9.42 -8.38 7.31
CA THR A 153 -9.13 -7.80 8.64
C THR A 153 -10.18 -6.74 9.01
N PHE A 154 -10.52 -5.82 8.12
CA PHE A 154 -11.53 -4.79 8.40
C PHE A 154 -12.95 -5.36 8.54
N LEU A 155 -13.33 -6.31 7.70
CA LEU A 155 -14.62 -7.01 7.84
C LEU A 155 -14.69 -7.80 9.15
N ALA A 156 -13.59 -8.42 9.58
CA ALA A 156 -13.50 -9.13 10.86
C ALA A 156 -13.60 -8.19 12.06
N ILE A 157 -12.96 -7.01 12.02
CA ILE A 157 -13.08 -5.97 13.04
C ILE A 157 -14.54 -5.52 13.18
N LEU A 158 -15.20 -5.23 12.06
CA LEU A 158 -16.60 -4.81 12.04
C LEU A 158 -17.51 -5.91 12.59
N ALA A 159 -17.41 -7.12 12.04
CA ALA A 159 -18.23 -8.26 12.45
C ALA A 159 -18.01 -8.61 13.93
N GLY A 160 -16.78 -8.52 14.42
CA GLY A 160 -16.46 -8.78 15.83
C GLY A 160 -17.04 -7.70 16.75
N THR A 161 -17.01 -6.43 16.33
CA THR A 161 -17.60 -5.32 17.09
C THR A 161 -19.12 -5.44 17.18
N ILE A 162 -19.79 -5.72 16.05
CA ILE A 162 -21.24 -5.95 16.02
C ILE A 162 -21.60 -7.19 16.83
N GLY A 163 -20.85 -8.29 16.64
CA GLY A 163 -21.04 -9.54 17.36
C GLY A 163 -20.92 -9.35 18.87
N ALA A 164 -19.92 -8.60 19.34
CA ALA A 164 -19.77 -8.26 20.76
C ALA A 164 -21.01 -7.53 21.30
N GLY A 165 -21.53 -6.51 20.60
CA GLY A 165 -22.75 -5.80 20.99
C GLY A 165 -23.96 -6.74 21.13
N MET A 166 -24.15 -7.63 20.16
CA MET A 166 -25.24 -8.63 20.18
C MET A 166 -25.11 -9.62 21.35
N LEU A 167 -23.89 -10.11 21.62
CA LEU A 167 -23.64 -11.03 22.74
C LEU A 167 -23.87 -10.34 24.09
N MET A 168 -23.47 -9.08 24.22
CA MET A 168 -23.57 -8.28 25.45
C MET A 168 -25.01 -7.82 25.77
N ALA A 169 -25.90 -7.82 24.78
CA ALA A 169 -27.32 -7.52 24.97
C ALA A 169 -28.05 -8.63 25.75
N SER A 170 -27.52 -9.87 25.77
CA SER A 170 -28.11 -10.99 26.50
C SER A 170 -27.85 -10.92 28.01
N ASP A 171 -28.77 -11.44 28.82
CA ASP A 171 -28.55 -11.66 30.26
C ASP A 171 -27.47 -12.71 30.53
N SER A 172 -27.29 -13.68 29.62
CA SER A 172 -26.25 -14.72 29.69
C SER A 172 -24.97 -14.34 28.94
N TYR A 173 -24.67 -13.03 28.82
CA TYR A 173 -23.54 -12.53 28.02
C TYR A 173 -22.21 -13.21 28.36
N ALA A 174 -21.93 -13.46 29.64
CA ALA A 174 -20.66 -14.01 30.09
C ALA A 174 -20.41 -15.41 29.48
N ALA A 175 -21.43 -16.28 29.50
CA ALA A 175 -21.33 -17.62 28.92
C ALA A 175 -21.26 -17.59 27.39
N LEU A 176 -22.01 -16.69 26.76
CA LEU A 176 -22.02 -16.53 25.31
C LEU A 176 -20.67 -16.02 24.78
N VAL A 177 -20.13 -14.95 25.37
CA VAL A 177 -18.81 -14.41 25.02
C VAL A 177 -17.74 -15.47 25.25
N ALA A 178 -17.72 -16.11 26.43
CA ALA A 178 -16.79 -17.18 26.76
C ALA A 178 -16.81 -18.33 25.73
N GLY A 179 -18.00 -18.79 25.34
CA GLY A 179 -18.16 -19.83 24.34
C GLY A 179 -17.65 -19.40 22.96
N VAL A 180 -18.06 -18.22 22.48
CA VAL A 180 -17.69 -17.71 21.16
C VAL A 180 -16.18 -17.53 21.04
N VAL A 181 -15.53 -16.89 22.01
CA VAL A 181 -14.10 -16.58 21.88
C VAL A 181 -13.21 -17.84 21.86
N VAL A 182 -13.61 -18.87 22.59
CA VAL A 182 -12.92 -20.18 22.59
C VAL A 182 -13.20 -20.94 21.30
N LEU A 183 -14.45 -21.01 20.85
CA LEU A 183 -14.82 -21.71 19.61
C LEU A 183 -14.11 -21.11 18.39
N VAL A 184 -14.06 -19.78 18.30
CA VAL A 184 -13.36 -19.07 17.22
C VAL A 184 -11.86 -19.33 17.28
N ALA A 185 -11.24 -19.30 18.48
CA ALA A 185 -9.82 -19.62 18.63
C ALA A 185 -9.49 -21.05 18.18
N VAL A 186 -10.33 -22.03 18.56
CA VAL A 186 -10.19 -23.43 18.15
C VAL A 186 -10.34 -23.57 16.64
N ALA A 187 -11.35 -22.94 16.04
CA ALA A 187 -11.52 -22.93 14.59
C ALA A 187 -10.32 -22.30 13.87
N GLY A 188 -9.80 -21.18 14.40
CA GLY A 188 -8.58 -20.53 13.90
C GLY A 188 -7.35 -21.42 14.00
N TYR A 189 -7.19 -22.18 15.10
CA TYR A 189 -6.13 -23.17 15.24
C TYR A 189 -6.28 -24.32 14.23
N LEU A 190 -7.47 -24.88 14.06
CA LEU A 190 -7.73 -25.95 13.10
C LEU A 190 -7.46 -25.51 11.66
N ALA A 191 -7.84 -24.28 11.30
CA ALA A 191 -7.47 -23.68 10.01
C ALA A 191 -5.95 -23.55 9.87
N SER A 192 -5.25 -23.13 10.92
CA SER A 192 -3.78 -22.95 10.91
C SER A 192 -3.00 -24.25 10.63
N ARG A 193 -3.57 -25.41 10.98
CA ARG A 193 -2.97 -26.73 10.69
C ARG A 193 -2.83 -27.02 9.21
N HIS A 194 -3.64 -26.36 8.38
CA HIS A 194 -3.65 -26.52 6.92
C HIS A 194 -2.82 -25.44 6.21
N VAL A 195 -2.20 -24.50 6.94
CA VAL A 195 -1.25 -23.53 6.37
C VAL A 195 -0.08 -24.29 5.75
N PRO A 196 0.28 -24.00 4.48
CA PRO A 196 1.35 -24.70 3.77
C PRO A 196 2.69 -24.50 4.47
N ARG A 197 3.59 -25.49 4.30
CA ARG A 197 4.94 -25.44 4.87
C ARG A 197 5.71 -24.25 4.35
N ALA A 198 6.38 -23.54 5.26
CA ALA A 198 7.22 -22.40 4.94
C ALA A 198 8.49 -22.46 5.79
N ALA A 199 9.61 -22.77 5.15
CA ALA A 199 10.89 -22.97 5.83
C ALA A 199 11.34 -21.71 6.60
N ALA A 200 12.19 -21.93 7.60
CA ALA A 200 12.91 -20.85 8.26
C ALA A 200 13.91 -20.24 7.28
N ALA A 201 13.99 -18.91 7.23
CA ALA A 201 14.95 -18.23 6.36
C ALA A 201 16.36 -18.22 7.00
N LEU A 202 16.44 -18.18 8.33
CA LEU A 202 17.69 -18.20 9.10
C LEU A 202 17.58 -19.12 10.34
N PRO A 203 17.60 -20.47 10.18
CA PRO A 203 17.48 -21.43 11.29
C PRO A 203 18.49 -21.21 12.43
N GLU A 204 19.70 -20.79 12.06
CA GLU A 204 20.84 -20.57 12.97
C GLU A 204 20.85 -19.18 13.62
N LEU A 205 19.83 -18.34 13.40
CA LEU A 205 19.79 -16.99 13.95
C LEU A 205 19.87 -17.02 15.49
N PRO A 206 20.88 -16.39 16.13
CA PRO A 206 20.90 -16.24 17.57
C PRO A 206 19.79 -15.29 18.02
N LEU A 207 19.03 -15.70 19.03
CA LEU A 207 17.94 -14.89 19.57
C LEU A 207 18.50 -13.87 20.58
N ASP A 208 18.26 -12.59 20.34
CA ASP A 208 18.48 -11.53 21.31
C ASP A 208 17.19 -11.29 22.11
N TRP A 209 17.24 -11.63 23.40
CA TRP A 209 16.12 -11.49 24.32
C TRP A 209 16.00 -10.07 24.91
N ASN A 210 16.97 -9.20 24.67
CA ASN A 210 16.91 -7.82 25.14
C ASN A 210 15.97 -7.00 24.24
N ILE A 211 14.74 -6.83 24.71
CA ILE A 211 13.66 -6.14 23.98
C ILE A 211 14.10 -4.75 23.48
N LEU A 212 14.67 -3.90 24.33
CA LEU A 212 15.00 -2.52 23.97
C LEU A 212 16.12 -2.46 22.92
N ARG A 213 17.19 -3.22 23.16
CA ARG A 213 18.32 -3.32 22.21
C ARG A 213 17.85 -3.86 20.87
N GLN A 214 17.02 -4.90 20.90
CA GLN A 214 16.56 -5.55 19.69
C GLN A 214 15.55 -4.69 18.91
N SER A 215 14.63 -4.01 19.61
CA SER A 215 13.74 -3.02 18.99
C SER A 215 14.55 -1.92 18.30
N TRP A 216 15.59 -1.40 18.96
CA TRP A 216 16.48 -0.41 18.32
C TRP A 216 17.20 -0.97 17.08
N ARG A 217 17.74 -2.19 17.16
CA ARG A 217 18.44 -2.85 16.05
C ARG A 217 17.52 -3.09 14.86
N ILE A 218 16.30 -3.57 15.10
CA ILE A 218 15.30 -3.82 14.06
C ILE A 218 14.78 -2.51 13.46
N MET A 219 14.57 -1.47 14.26
CA MET A 219 14.21 -0.15 13.74
C MET A 219 15.29 0.41 12.82
N ARG A 220 16.57 0.28 13.20
CA ARG A 220 17.70 0.66 12.35
C ARG A 220 17.76 -0.17 11.07
N LEU A 221 17.47 -1.47 11.15
CA LEU A 221 17.39 -2.35 9.97
C LEU A 221 16.28 -1.88 9.01
N GLY A 222 15.06 -1.69 9.51
CA GLY A 222 13.91 -1.27 8.71
C GLY A 222 14.08 0.10 8.07
N LEU A 223 14.50 1.10 8.84
CA LEU A 223 14.73 2.47 8.33
C LEU A 223 16.00 2.60 7.48
N GLY A 224 16.94 1.64 7.62
CA GLY A 224 18.15 1.51 6.82
C GLY A 224 17.96 0.78 5.49
N GLN A 225 16.79 0.19 5.24
CA GLN A 225 16.45 -0.41 3.95
C GLN A 225 16.47 0.63 2.82
N ARG A 226 16.48 0.14 1.57
CA ARG A 226 16.37 0.95 0.35
C ARG A 226 15.27 2.02 0.51
N PRO A 227 15.47 3.25 0.01
CA PRO A 227 14.53 4.35 0.23
C PRO A 227 13.06 4.02 -0.04
N ALA A 228 12.77 3.24 -1.09
CA ALA A 228 11.40 2.80 -1.38
C ALA A 228 10.76 1.99 -0.23
N VAL A 229 11.50 1.04 0.36
CA VAL A 229 10.99 0.20 1.46
C VAL A 229 10.88 1.01 2.74
N SER A 230 11.96 1.67 3.15
CA SER A 230 11.99 2.40 4.42
C SER A 230 10.97 3.55 4.48
N ARG A 231 10.70 4.22 3.35
CA ARG A 231 9.70 5.30 3.29
C ARG A 231 8.29 4.73 3.17
N SER A 232 8.14 3.50 2.65
CA SER A 232 6.87 2.78 2.73
C SER A 232 6.53 2.36 4.16
N LEU A 233 7.51 2.04 5.01
CA LEU A 233 7.27 1.83 6.44
C LEU A 233 6.70 3.09 7.10
N VAL A 234 7.28 4.25 6.80
CA VAL A 234 6.81 5.56 7.30
C VAL A 234 5.42 5.88 6.75
N GLY A 235 5.19 5.69 5.45
CA GLY A 235 3.87 5.87 4.83
C GLY A 235 2.81 4.97 5.45
N ASN A 236 3.12 3.68 5.64
CA ASN A 236 2.25 2.73 6.31
C ASN A 236 1.92 3.18 7.75
N SER A 237 2.92 3.64 8.49
CA SER A 237 2.73 4.15 9.86
C SER A 237 1.90 5.43 9.88
N TRP A 238 2.05 6.29 8.88
CA TRP A 238 1.22 7.49 8.70
C TRP A 238 -0.25 7.13 8.43
N PHE A 239 -0.53 6.08 7.66
CA PHE A 239 -1.90 5.57 7.51
C PHE A 239 -2.50 5.13 8.85
N TRP A 240 -1.73 4.42 9.68
CA TRP A 240 -2.18 4.04 11.03
C TRP A 240 -2.37 5.23 11.96
N PHE A 241 -1.56 6.29 11.82
CA PHE A 241 -1.80 7.56 12.52
C PHE A 241 -3.17 8.14 12.13
N LEU A 242 -3.44 8.29 10.83
CA LEU A 242 -4.72 8.82 10.34
C LEU A 242 -5.89 7.95 10.80
N GLY A 243 -5.79 6.63 10.62
CA GLY A 243 -6.80 5.67 11.05
C GLY A 243 -7.06 5.73 12.55
N ALA A 244 -6.01 5.83 13.38
CA ALA A 244 -6.17 5.96 14.83
C ALA A 244 -6.86 7.25 15.24
N VAL A 245 -6.57 8.39 14.60
CA VAL A 245 -7.31 9.64 14.85
C VAL A 245 -8.77 9.46 14.48
N TYR A 246 -9.09 9.05 13.25
CA TYR A 246 -10.48 8.90 12.82
C TYR A 246 -11.25 7.92 13.72
N LEU A 247 -10.74 6.68 13.88
CA LEU A 247 -11.45 5.64 14.62
C LEU A 247 -11.70 5.99 16.08
N THR A 248 -10.75 6.66 16.74
CA THR A 248 -10.91 7.07 18.14
C THR A 248 -11.98 8.16 18.30
N GLN A 249 -12.14 9.02 17.30
CA GLN A 249 -13.10 10.13 17.37
C GLN A 249 -14.51 9.76 16.86
N ILE A 250 -14.71 8.63 16.17
CA ILE A 250 -16.02 8.24 15.63
C ILE A 250 -17.13 8.23 16.69
N PRO A 251 -16.96 7.67 17.91
CA PRO A 251 -18.04 7.67 18.91
C PRO A 251 -18.47 9.09 19.31
N ALA A 252 -17.52 9.97 19.58
CA ALA A 252 -17.79 11.36 19.92
C ALA A 252 -18.37 12.13 18.72
N PHE A 253 -17.85 11.90 17.52
CA PHE A 253 -18.36 12.48 16.28
C PHE A 253 -19.83 12.11 16.03
N ALA A 254 -20.19 10.82 16.19
CA ALA A 254 -21.56 10.36 16.05
C ALA A 254 -22.50 11.02 17.08
N LYS A 255 -22.09 11.04 18.35
CA LYS A 255 -22.91 11.54 19.45
C LYS A 255 -23.05 13.06 19.45
N GLU A 256 -21.93 13.78 19.38
CA GLU A 256 -21.87 15.22 19.62
C GLU A 256 -22.22 16.03 18.36
N LEU A 257 -21.85 15.53 17.18
CA LEU A 257 -22.00 16.29 15.93
C LEU A 257 -23.14 15.76 15.06
N LEU A 258 -23.31 14.44 14.95
CA LEU A 258 -24.43 13.86 14.21
C LEU A 258 -25.68 13.65 15.07
N HIS A 259 -25.59 13.91 16.38
CA HIS A 259 -26.67 13.71 17.35
C HIS A 259 -27.25 12.29 17.32
N GLY A 260 -26.39 11.29 17.08
CA GLY A 260 -26.74 9.89 16.93
C GLY A 260 -26.56 9.05 18.20
N ASP A 261 -27.18 7.89 18.23
CA ASP A 261 -26.98 6.86 19.25
C ASP A 261 -25.86 5.85 18.87
N GLU A 262 -25.75 4.75 19.63
CA GLU A 262 -24.76 3.69 19.40
C GLU A 262 -24.93 2.97 18.04
N SER A 263 -26.15 2.93 17.49
CA SER A 263 -26.40 2.35 16.18
C SER A 263 -25.78 3.18 15.06
N VAL A 264 -25.72 4.51 15.23
CA VAL A 264 -25.04 5.42 14.30
C VAL A 264 -23.53 5.20 14.29
N VAL A 265 -22.91 4.97 15.46
CA VAL A 265 -21.48 4.62 15.55
C VAL A 265 -21.20 3.36 14.73
N THR A 266 -22.06 2.35 14.88
CA THR A 266 -21.96 1.08 14.14
C THR A 266 -22.12 1.29 12.63
N LEU A 267 -23.07 2.12 12.20
CA LEU A 267 -23.25 2.49 10.79
C LEU A 267 -22.00 3.13 10.20
N ILE A 268 -21.39 4.10 10.90
CA ILE A 268 -20.18 4.79 10.46
C ILE A 268 -19.01 3.81 10.31
N LEU A 269 -18.80 2.94 11.30
CA LEU A 269 -17.75 1.91 11.23
C LEU A 269 -18.00 0.91 10.10
N ALA A 270 -19.27 0.57 9.83
CA ALA A 270 -19.64 -0.30 8.73
C ALA A 270 -19.31 0.34 7.38
N VAL A 271 -19.72 1.58 7.16
CA VAL A 271 -19.44 2.34 5.94
C VAL A 271 -17.93 2.49 5.72
N PHE A 272 -17.18 2.82 6.77
CA PHE A 272 -15.72 2.91 6.71
C PHE A 272 -15.07 1.58 6.30
N SER A 273 -15.48 0.47 6.94
CA SER A 273 -14.95 -0.88 6.67
C SER A 273 -15.28 -1.37 5.26
N ILE A 274 -16.51 -1.12 4.79
CA ILE A 274 -16.92 -1.39 3.40
C ILE A 274 -16.06 -0.57 2.44
N GLY A 275 -15.79 0.70 2.76
CA GLY A 275 -14.89 1.56 2.01
C GLY A 275 -13.53 0.90 1.81
N ILE A 276 -12.86 0.50 2.89
CA ILE A 276 -11.53 -0.15 2.79
C ILE A 276 -11.59 -1.44 1.97
N GLY A 277 -12.63 -2.25 2.14
CA GLY A 277 -12.82 -3.46 1.34
C GLY A 277 -12.92 -3.16 -0.16
N LEU A 278 -13.76 -2.18 -0.54
CA LEU A 278 -13.89 -1.73 -1.93
C LEU A 278 -12.57 -1.18 -2.48
N GLY A 279 -11.88 -0.34 -1.70
CA GLY A 279 -10.57 0.21 -2.05
C GLY A 279 -9.51 -0.87 -2.30
N SER A 280 -9.49 -1.90 -1.45
CA SER A 280 -8.56 -3.02 -1.56
C SER A 280 -8.82 -3.85 -2.83
N ILE A 281 -10.10 -4.17 -3.12
CA ILE A 281 -10.49 -4.89 -4.34
C ILE A 281 -10.16 -4.06 -5.60
N LEU A 282 -10.49 -2.77 -5.60
CA LEU A 282 -10.22 -1.89 -6.73
C LEU A 282 -8.71 -1.69 -6.94
N CYS A 283 -7.92 -1.65 -5.87
CA CYS A 283 -6.47 -1.57 -5.94
C CYS A 283 -5.88 -2.75 -6.73
N GLU A 284 -6.28 -3.99 -6.45
CA GLU A 284 -5.84 -5.16 -7.24
C GLU A 284 -6.15 -4.97 -8.73
N ARG A 285 -7.41 -4.64 -9.05
CA ARG A 285 -7.87 -4.49 -10.44
C ARG A 285 -7.12 -3.38 -11.18
N MET A 286 -6.86 -2.25 -10.50
CA MET A 286 -6.19 -1.08 -11.07
C MET A 286 -4.66 -1.23 -11.10
N SER A 287 -4.09 -2.13 -10.30
CA SER A 287 -2.66 -2.42 -10.30
C SER A 287 -2.18 -3.25 -11.49
N GLY A 288 -3.11 -3.81 -12.28
CA GLY A 288 -2.79 -4.74 -13.36
C GLY A 288 -2.12 -6.03 -12.87
N HIS A 289 -2.40 -6.44 -11.63
CA HIS A 289 -1.81 -7.60 -10.95
C HIS A 289 -0.27 -7.49 -10.80
N LYS A 290 0.24 -6.28 -10.60
CA LYS A 290 1.65 -5.99 -10.31
C LYS A 290 1.74 -5.08 -9.10
N VAL A 291 2.88 -5.05 -8.42
CA VAL A 291 3.12 -4.10 -7.33
C VAL A 291 3.24 -2.68 -7.89
N GLU A 292 2.09 -2.04 -8.10
CA GLU A 292 1.98 -0.71 -8.71
C GLU A 292 1.90 0.38 -7.64
N ILE A 293 3.06 0.95 -7.33
CA ILE A 293 3.20 1.97 -6.28
C ILE A 293 2.56 3.31 -6.67
N GLY A 294 2.25 3.51 -7.96
CA GLY A 294 1.54 4.69 -8.42
C GLY A 294 0.15 4.85 -7.79
N LEU A 295 -0.44 3.77 -7.26
CA LEU A 295 -1.71 3.84 -6.53
C LEU A 295 -1.58 4.49 -5.15
N VAL A 296 -0.38 4.59 -4.57
CA VAL A 296 -0.16 5.21 -3.25
C VAL A 296 -0.46 6.71 -3.28
N PRO A 297 0.11 7.53 -4.20
CA PRO A 297 -0.31 8.92 -4.35
C PRO A 297 -1.81 9.08 -4.62
N PHE A 298 -2.41 8.20 -5.44
CA PHE A 298 -3.84 8.22 -5.69
C PHE A 298 -4.66 8.04 -4.40
N GLY A 299 -4.31 7.03 -3.59
CA GLY A 299 -4.85 6.79 -2.25
C GLY A 299 -4.70 8.02 -1.35
N SER A 300 -3.49 8.60 -1.31
CA SER A 300 -3.17 9.77 -0.50
C SER A 300 -4.03 10.99 -0.85
N PHE A 301 -4.19 11.31 -2.14
CA PHE A 301 -5.01 12.44 -2.57
C PHE A 301 -6.47 12.28 -2.17
N GLY A 302 -7.02 11.07 -2.32
CA GLY A 302 -8.39 10.81 -1.89
C GLY A 302 -8.57 10.86 -0.38
N LEU A 303 -7.61 10.34 0.42
CA LEU A 303 -7.64 10.49 1.88
C LEU A 303 -7.72 11.96 2.30
N THR A 304 -6.91 12.83 1.69
CA THR A 304 -6.97 14.29 1.93
C THR A 304 -8.31 14.86 1.50
N LEU A 305 -8.75 14.60 0.27
CA LEU A 305 -9.98 15.18 -0.28
C LEU A 305 -11.18 14.81 0.57
N PHE A 306 -11.37 13.52 0.85
CA PHE A 306 -12.51 13.05 1.62
C PHE A 306 -12.41 13.41 3.10
N GLY A 307 -11.21 13.59 3.66
CA GLY A 307 -11.02 14.18 4.99
C GLY A 307 -11.48 15.65 5.06
N ILE A 308 -11.17 16.45 4.04
CA ILE A 308 -11.66 17.84 3.93
C ILE A 308 -13.17 17.87 3.68
N LEU A 309 -13.70 17.00 2.83
CA LEU A 309 -15.14 16.89 2.60
C LEU A 309 -15.89 16.47 3.87
N LEU A 310 -15.30 15.57 4.67
CA LEU A 310 -15.87 15.19 5.96
C LEU A 310 -15.97 16.40 6.90
N TRP A 311 -14.92 17.22 7.01
CA TRP A 311 -14.98 18.48 7.75
C TRP A 311 -16.08 19.42 7.23
N TRP A 312 -16.15 19.59 5.91
CA TRP A 312 -17.11 20.50 5.27
C TRP A 312 -18.56 20.06 5.52
N PHE A 313 -18.89 18.80 5.21
CA PHE A 313 -20.26 18.29 5.27
C PHE A 313 -20.73 17.94 6.67
N SER A 314 -19.82 17.77 7.64
CA SER A 314 -20.20 17.54 9.03
C SER A 314 -20.47 18.84 9.81
N SER A 315 -20.14 19.99 9.23
CA SER A 315 -20.40 21.30 9.84
C SER A 315 -21.88 21.67 9.75
N GLY A 316 -22.46 22.15 10.86
CA GLY A 316 -23.85 22.63 10.90
C GLY A 316 -24.91 21.55 10.74
N PHE A 317 -24.64 20.32 11.20
CA PHE A 317 -25.58 19.21 11.09
C PHE A 317 -26.88 19.50 11.88
N PRO A 318 -28.08 19.14 11.35
CA PRO A 318 -29.34 19.47 11.99
C PRO A 318 -29.53 18.77 13.34
N GLN A 319 -29.81 19.55 14.39
CA GLN A 319 -30.09 19.02 15.72
C GLN A 319 -31.54 18.53 15.83
N PRO A 320 -31.78 17.24 16.14
CA PRO A 320 -33.12 16.72 16.35
C PRO A 320 -33.63 16.96 17.78
N ALA A 321 -34.93 16.76 17.98
CA ALA A 321 -35.53 16.77 19.33
C ALA A 321 -35.12 15.54 20.17
N THR A 322 -34.88 14.41 19.52
CA THR A 322 -34.36 13.16 20.11
C THR A 322 -33.17 12.67 19.31
N PRO A 323 -32.16 12.02 19.91
CA PRO A 323 -31.03 11.48 19.17
C PRO A 323 -31.49 10.59 18.00
N TYR A 324 -30.83 10.70 16.86
CA TYR A 324 -31.10 9.85 15.71
C TYR A 324 -30.62 8.43 16.00
N ASP A 325 -31.47 7.44 15.71
CA ASP A 325 -30.98 6.10 15.42
C ASP A 325 -30.41 6.06 13.99
N TRP A 326 -29.79 4.94 13.60
CA TRP A 326 -29.19 4.79 12.28
C TRP A 326 -30.21 4.99 11.13
N LEU A 327 -31.47 4.59 11.31
CA LEU A 327 -32.53 4.77 10.31
C LEU A 327 -32.99 6.22 10.21
N GLY A 328 -33.25 6.87 11.34
CA GLY A 328 -33.62 8.28 11.41
C GLY A 328 -32.52 9.18 10.85
N LEU A 329 -31.26 8.84 11.09
CA LEU A 329 -30.13 9.57 10.53
C LEU A 329 -30.11 9.51 9.00
N LEU A 330 -30.41 8.35 8.39
CA LEU A 330 -30.49 8.20 6.92
C LEU A 330 -31.60 9.03 6.28
N GLY A 331 -32.59 9.46 7.06
CA GLY A 331 -33.62 10.43 6.64
C GLY A 331 -33.09 11.86 6.50
N VAL A 332 -31.92 12.18 7.08
CA VAL A 332 -31.30 13.52 6.99
C VAL A 332 -30.47 13.61 5.71
N GLY A 333 -30.88 14.46 4.77
CA GLY A 333 -30.21 14.60 3.46
C GLY A 333 -28.70 14.88 3.54
N GLN A 334 -28.26 15.66 4.54
CA GLN A 334 -26.84 15.97 4.76
C GLN A 334 -25.99 14.75 5.14
N VAL A 335 -26.56 13.71 5.77
CA VAL A 335 -25.78 12.55 6.22
C VAL A 335 -25.16 11.79 5.05
N TRP A 336 -25.83 11.76 3.88
CA TRP A 336 -25.34 11.01 2.73
C TRP A 336 -23.98 11.52 2.24
N TRP A 337 -23.72 12.82 2.37
CA TRP A 337 -22.42 13.41 2.07
C TRP A 337 -21.36 13.05 3.13
N VAL A 338 -21.76 13.00 4.40
CA VAL A 338 -20.88 12.55 5.50
C VAL A 338 -20.51 11.08 5.32
N LEU A 339 -21.48 10.22 5.05
CA LEU A 339 -21.27 8.78 4.80
C LEU A 339 -20.46 8.55 3.52
N ALA A 340 -20.71 9.32 2.45
CA ALA A 340 -19.90 9.27 1.24
C ALA A 340 -18.45 9.69 1.51
N ALA A 341 -18.22 10.68 2.37
CA ALA A 341 -16.88 11.08 2.78
C ALA A 341 -16.19 9.99 3.59
N ILE A 342 -16.87 9.37 4.55
CA ILE A 342 -16.33 8.25 5.34
C ILE A 342 -16.02 7.04 4.45
N LEU A 343 -16.93 6.70 3.52
CA LEU A 343 -16.71 5.66 2.51
C LEU A 343 -15.47 5.97 1.66
N GLY A 344 -15.34 7.23 1.23
CA GLY A 344 -14.18 7.72 0.48
C GLY A 344 -12.87 7.59 1.26
N ILE A 345 -12.83 8.02 2.53
CA ILE A 345 -11.65 7.85 3.39
C ILE A 345 -11.27 6.37 3.47
N GLY A 346 -12.23 5.47 3.71
CA GLY A 346 -11.97 4.03 3.73
C GLY A 346 -11.44 3.51 2.39
N MET A 347 -12.12 3.82 1.29
CA MET A 347 -11.75 3.37 -0.06
C MET A 347 -10.35 3.82 -0.48
N PHE A 348 -10.04 5.09 -0.28
CA PHE A 348 -8.72 5.61 -0.59
C PHE A 348 -7.64 5.16 0.41
N GLY A 349 -8.04 4.79 1.63
CA GLY A 349 -7.21 4.03 2.56
C GLY A 349 -6.77 2.68 2.00
N GLY A 350 -7.69 1.92 1.38
CA GLY A 350 -7.37 0.66 0.70
C GLY A 350 -6.34 0.83 -0.44
N PHE A 351 -6.52 1.85 -1.29
CA PHE A 351 -5.55 2.20 -2.35
C PHE A 351 -4.18 2.60 -1.81
N TYR A 352 -4.13 3.18 -0.60
CA TYR A 352 -2.90 3.60 0.03
C TYR A 352 -2.15 2.43 0.67
N ILE A 353 -2.83 1.60 1.46
CA ILE A 353 -2.19 0.62 2.35
C ILE A 353 -1.76 -0.67 1.65
N VAL A 354 -2.58 -1.18 0.73
CA VAL A 354 -2.33 -2.45 0.02
C VAL A 354 -1.01 -2.44 -0.77
N PRO A 355 -0.73 -1.44 -1.64
CA PRO A 355 0.51 -1.43 -2.42
C PRO A 355 1.75 -1.16 -1.55
N LEU A 356 1.62 -0.45 -0.42
CA LEU A 356 2.74 -0.24 0.51
C LEU A 356 3.19 -1.55 1.15
N TYR A 357 2.25 -2.37 1.64
CA TYR A 357 2.58 -3.69 2.18
C TYR A 357 3.17 -4.61 1.11
N ALA A 358 2.56 -4.64 -0.09
CA ALA A 358 3.08 -5.44 -1.20
C ALA A 358 4.50 -5.00 -1.60
N LEU A 359 4.82 -3.71 -1.52
CA LEU A 359 6.18 -3.22 -1.78
C LEU A 359 7.16 -3.61 -0.68
N ILE A 360 6.81 -3.42 0.60
CA ILE A 360 7.68 -3.82 1.72
C ILE A 360 8.00 -5.31 1.61
N GLN A 361 7.01 -6.12 1.27
CA GLN A 361 7.19 -7.57 1.15
C GLN A 361 8.02 -7.99 -0.07
N SER A 362 7.77 -7.40 -1.24
CA SER A 362 8.43 -7.79 -2.49
C SER A 362 9.86 -7.27 -2.62
N ARG A 363 10.17 -6.11 -2.02
CA ARG A 363 11.49 -5.46 -2.13
C ARG A 363 12.40 -5.66 -0.92
N THR A 364 11.96 -6.44 0.07
CA THR A 364 12.82 -6.85 1.18
C THR A 364 13.30 -8.28 0.98
N GLU A 365 14.61 -8.46 1.16
CA GLU A 365 15.29 -9.75 1.11
C GLU A 365 14.64 -10.74 2.08
N GLU A 366 14.54 -12.01 1.66
CA GLU A 366 13.77 -13.03 2.39
C GLU A 366 14.24 -13.21 3.84
N HIS A 367 15.55 -13.14 4.08
CA HIS A 367 16.19 -13.37 5.38
C HIS A 367 16.10 -12.17 6.35
N GLU A 368 15.54 -11.05 5.91
CA GLU A 368 15.29 -9.87 6.74
C GLU A 368 13.81 -9.49 6.81
N ARG A 369 12.96 -10.07 5.96
CA ARG A 369 11.58 -9.66 5.72
C ARG A 369 10.74 -9.63 7.00
N ALA A 370 10.78 -10.68 7.83
CA ALA A 370 10.00 -10.71 9.06
C ALA A 370 10.49 -9.63 10.05
N ARG A 371 11.80 -9.38 10.13
CA ARG A 371 12.35 -8.32 10.98
C ARG A 371 12.00 -6.92 10.46
N VAL A 372 11.99 -6.69 9.15
CA VAL A 372 11.55 -5.40 8.58
C VAL A 372 10.06 -5.16 8.81
N ILE A 373 9.21 -6.18 8.70
CA ILE A 373 7.79 -6.09 9.08
C ILE A 373 7.63 -5.84 10.58
N ALA A 374 8.47 -6.44 11.43
CA ALA A 374 8.47 -6.13 12.86
C ALA A 374 8.80 -4.65 13.12
N ALA A 375 9.77 -4.08 12.39
CA ALA A 375 10.06 -2.64 12.43
C ALA A 375 8.83 -1.81 12.03
N ASN A 376 8.13 -2.23 10.97
CA ASN A 376 6.87 -1.61 10.55
C ASN A 376 5.85 -1.58 11.69
N ASN A 377 5.65 -2.72 12.37
CA ASN A 377 4.66 -2.82 13.44
C ASN A 377 4.99 -1.93 14.64
N ILE A 378 6.27 -1.84 15.02
CA ILE A 378 6.72 -0.92 16.08
C ILE A 378 6.45 0.53 15.67
N LEU A 379 6.77 0.89 14.42
CA LEU A 379 6.55 2.25 13.92
C LEU A 379 5.06 2.60 13.81
N ASN A 380 4.22 1.66 13.37
CA ASN A 380 2.76 1.80 13.36
C ASN A 380 2.25 2.07 14.77
N ALA A 381 2.68 1.29 15.76
CA ALA A 381 2.30 1.48 17.16
C ALA A 381 2.73 2.86 17.69
N LEU A 382 3.95 3.30 17.36
CA LEU A 382 4.44 4.64 17.69
C LEU A 382 3.55 5.75 17.12
N PHE A 383 3.15 5.60 15.86
CA PHE A 383 2.29 6.55 15.17
C PHE A 383 0.85 6.55 15.72
N MET A 384 0.32 5.41 16.16
CA MET A 384 -0.98 5.36 16.84
C MET A 384 -0.93 6.06 18.21
N VAL A 385 0.16 5.92 18.98
CA VAL A 385 0.34 6.68 20.23
C VAL A 385 0.49 8.17 19.95
N ALA A 386 1.28 8.55 18.92
CA ALA A 386 1.41 9.93 18.50
C ALA A 386 0.06 10.54 18.06
N ALA A 387 -0.80 9.76 17.39
CA ALA A 387 -2.15 10.17 17.01
C ALA A 387 -3.01 10.50 18.23
N ALA A 388 -2.94 9.70 19.29
CA ALA A 388 -3.63 9.99 20.54
C ALA A 388 -3.13 11.29 21.19
N LEU A 389 -1.80 11.48 21.25
CA LEU A 389 -1.19 12.71 21.80
C LEU A 389 -1.57 13.96 20.99
N VAL A 390 -1.55 13.88 19.67
CA VAL A 390 -1.96 14.98 18.78
C VAL A 390 -3.45 15.26 18.95
N SER A 391 -4.29 14.24 19.08
CA SER A 391 -5.73 14.41 19.31
C SER A 391 -6.00 15.11 20.65
N ILE A 392 -5.29 14.73 21.72
CA ILE A 392 -5.37 15.40 23.03
C ILE A 392 -4.91 16.86 22.92
N LEU A 393 -3.77 17.10 22.25
CA LEU A 393 -3.27 18.46 22.05
C LEU A 393 -4.30 19.34 21.32
N PHE A 394 -4.90 18.83 20.24
CA PHE A 394 -5.80 19.64 19.42
C PHE A 394 -7.17 19.83 20.06
N LEU A 395 -7.76 18.78 20.64
CA LEU A 395 -9.10 18.85 21.24
C LEU A 395 -9.08 19.46 22.64
N SER A 396 -8.12 19.06 23.49
CA SER A 396 -8.11 19.45 24.90
C SER A 396 -7.32 20.74 25.15
N VAL A 397 -6.20 20.97 24.45
CA VAL A 397 -5.34 22.16 24.67
C VAL A 397 -5.68 23.28 23.69
N ALA A 398 -5.68 23.02 22.39
CA ALA A 398 -6.00 24.01 21.36
C ALA A 398 -7.51 24.27 21.20
N LYS A 399 -8.36 23.47 21.87
CA LYS A 399 -9.83 23.58 21.86
C LYS A 399 -10.45 23.54 20.46
N LEU A 400 -9.83 22.81 19.54
CA LEU A 400 -10.39 22.56 18.22
C LEU A 400 -11.58 21.60 18.33
N SER A 401 -12.57 21.77 17.46
CA SER A 401 -13.66 20.80 17.31
C SER A 401 -13.19 19.53 16.57
N ILE A 402 -13.95 18.44 16.68
CA ILE A 402 -13.64 17.19 15.96
C ILE A 402 -13.54 17.40 14.44
N PRO A 403 -14.46 18.14 13.78
CA PRO A 403 -14.29 18.47 12.35
C PRO A 403 -12.99 19.24 12.07
N GLN A 404 -12.61 20.19 12.93
CA GLN A 404 -11.36 20.95 12.76
C GLN A 404 -10.13 20.06 12.93
N LEU A 405 -10.17 19.07 13.83
CA LEU A 405 -9.15 18.04 13.93
C LEU A 405 -9.06 17.24 12.62
N PHE A 406 -10.17 16.83 12.02
CA PHE A 406 -10.19 16.14 10.74
C PHE A 406 -9.63 16.98 9.58
N LEU A 407 -9.91 18.29 9.56
CA LEU A 407 -9.27 19.20 8.62
C LEU A 407 -7.76 19.26 8.86
N ALA A 408 -7.33 19.45 10.11
CA ALA A 408 -5.92 19.58 10.45
C ALA A 408 -5.11 18.34 10.06
N ILE A 409 -5.59 17.13 10.35
CA ILE A 409 -4.91 15.89 9.92
C ILE A 409 -4.92 15.72 8.39
N SER A 410 -5.95 16.20 7.69
CA SER A 410 -6.00 16.19 6.23
C SER A 410 -4.93 17.12 5.63
N LEU A 411 -4.71 18.29 6.23
CA LEU A 411 -3.64 19.21 5.84
C LEU A 411 -2.25 18.64 6.19
N MET A 412 -2.10 17.99 7.35
CA MET A 412 -0.88 17.27 7.70
C MET A 412 -0.60 16.14 6.70
N ASN A 413 -1.63 15.45 6.21
CA ASN A 413 -1.48 14.41 5.20
C ASN A 413 -0.89 14.97 3.90
N ILE A 414 -1.26 16.19 3.49
CA ILE A 414 -0.61 16.87 2.35
C ILE A 414 0.88 17.06 2.64
N ALA A 415 1.24 17.62 3.81
CA ALA A 415 2.63 17.90 4.15
C ALA A 415 3.50 16.64 4.20
N VAL A 416 3.02 15.57 4.84
CA VAL A 416 3.73 14.29 4.95
C VAL A 416 3.91 13.64 3.59
N ASN A 417 2.88 13.64 2.74
CA ASN A 417 2.98 13.03 1.42
C ASN A 417 3.85 13.84 0.46
N LEU A 418 3.81 15.17 0.52
CA LEU A 418 4.77 16.01 -0.22
C LEU A 418 6.21 15.69 0.17
N TYR A 419 6.48 15.45 1.45
CA TYR A 419 7.79 15.02 1.94
C TYR A 419 8.17 13.63 1.40
N ILE A 420 7.29 12.62 1.54
CA ILE A 420 7.55 11.24 1.08
C ILE A 420 7.78 11.20 -0.43
N PHE A 421 6.92 11.84 -1.21
CA PHE A 421 6.98 11.81 -2.69
C PHE A 421 8.15 12.63 -3.24
N LYS A 422 8.60 13.66 -2.51
CA LYS A 422 9.85 14.36 -2.84
C LYS A 422 11.06 13.44 -2.62
N ILE A 423 11.09 12.64 -1.55
CA ILE A 423 12.24 11.78 -1.26
C ILE A 423 12.27 10.53 -2.12
N VAL A 424 11.10 10.02 -2.52
CA VAL A 424 10.96 8.84 -3.39
C VAL A 424 10.17 9.22 -4.63
N PRO A 425 10.82 9.84 -5.64
CA PRO A 425 10.15 10.28 -6.87
C PRO A 425 9.54 9.15 -7.68
N GLU A 426 9.96 7.91 -7.42
CA GLU A 426 9.38 6.70 -8.00
C GLU A 426 7.85 6.66 -7.81
N PHE A 427 7.33 7.03 -6.62
CA PHE A 427 5.88 7.08 -6.37
C PHE A 427 5.18 8.03 -7.34
N THR A 428 5.70 9.25 -7.50
CA THR A 428 5.13 10.27 -8.39
C THR A 428 5.21 9.85 -9.85
N MET A 429 6.36 9.33 -10.29
CA MET A 429 6.55 8.87 -11.67
C MET A 429 5.59 7.74 -12.01
N ARG A 430 5.52 6.73 -11.15
CA ARG A 430 4.62 5.58 -11.30
C ARG A 430 3.15 6.02 -11.29
N PHE A 431 2.78 6.97 -10.43
CA PHE A 431 1.43 7.55 -10.43
C PHE A 431 1.10 8.25 -11.75
N LEU A 432 2.00 9.09 -12.26
CA LEU A 432 1.80 9.77 -13.54
C LEU A 432 1.65 8.76 -14.67
N ILE A 433 2.56 7.79 -14.76
CA ILE A 433 2.51 6.70 -15.76
C ILE A 433 1.19 5.93 -15.65
N TRP A 434 0.80 5.54 -14.44
CA TRP A 434 -0.43 4.82 -14.17
C TRP A 434 -1.66 5.63 -14.59
N MET A 435 -1.72 6.92 -14.25
CA MET A 435 -2.79 7.84 -14.64
C MET A 435 -2.86 8.02 -16.16
N LEU A 436 -1.73 8.22 -16.83
CA LEU A 436 -1.68 8.34 -18.30
C LEU A 436 -2.18 7.05 -18.97
N SER A 437 -1.71 5.89 -18.50
CA SER A 437 -2.00 4.58 -19.08
C SER A 437 -3.42 4.06 -18.81
N HIS A 438 -4.12 4.57 -17.80
CA HIS A 438 -5.50 4.15 -17.49
C HIS A 438 -6.56 5.20 -17.88
N SER A 439 -6.22 6.50 -17.79
CA SER A 439 -7.18 7.57 -18.07
C SER A 439 -7.15 8.03 -19.53
N MET A 440 -5.98 7.99 -20.20
CA MET A 440 -5.83 8.56 -21.54
C MET A 440 -5.48 7.55 -22.63
N TYR A 441 -4.74 6.49 -22.31
CA TYR A 441 -4.30 5.49 -23.29
C TYR A 441 -4.83 4.10 -22.93
N ARG A 442 -4.93 3.21 -23.92
CA ARG A 442 -5.12 1.76 -23.69
C ARG A 442 -3.86 1.06 -24.16
N VAL A 443 -2.89 0.97 -23.25
CA VAL A 443 -1.56 0.45 -23.56
C VAL A 443 -1.60 -1.07 -23.62
N ARG A 444 -1.14 -1.66 -24.73
CA ARG A 444 -0.88 -3.09 -24.86
C ARG A 444 0.61 -3.31 -25.02
N HIS A 445 1.10 -4.36 -24.37
CA HIS A 445 2.50 -4.73 -24.43
C HIS A 445 2.63 -6.01 -25.26
N GLN A 446 3.61 -6.05 -26.16
CA GLN A 446 3.93 -7.23 -26.95
C GLN A 446 5.42 -7.52 -26.83
N ASN A 447 5.73 -8.75 -26.43
CA ASN A 447 7.09 -9.30 -26.41
C ASN A 447 8.09 -8.54 -25.51
N LEU A 448 7.63 -7.78 -24.51
CA LEU A 448 8.52 -7.05 -23.59
C LEU A 448 9.36 -7.97 -22.67
N ASP A 449 9.01 -9.25 -22.59
CA ASP A 449 9.73 -10.26 -21.80
C ASP A 449 11.15 -10.53 -22.33
N VAL A 450 11.44 -10.06 -23.54
CA VAL A 450 12.77 -10.11 -24.16
C VAL A 450 13.76 -9.11 -23.55
N ILE A 451 13.24 -8.09 -22.84
CA ILE A 451 14.07 -7.11 -22.14
C ILE A 451 14.64 -7.78 -20.89
N PRO A 452 15.98 -7.84 -20.74
CA PRO A 452 16.58 -8.60 -19.69
C PRO A 452 16.30 -7.99 -18.31
N ASP A 453 15.91 -8.83 -17.36
CA ASP A 453 15.66 -8.43 -15.97
C ASP A 453 16.97 -7.98 -15.27
N GLU A 454 18.12 -8.48 -15.72
CA GLU A 454 19.47 -8.12 -15.24
C GLU A 454 20.47 -7.90 -16.40
N GLY A 455 21.51 -7.11 -16.17
CA GLY A 455 22.52 -6.80 -17.19
C GLY A 455 22.14 -5.61 -18.09
N ALA A 456 23.14 -5.13 -18.86
CA ALA A 456 23.03 -3.92 -19.67
C ALA A 456 22.43 -4.21 -21.05
N ALA A 457 21.60 -3.28 -21.54
CA ALA A 457 21.14 -3.26 -22.93
C ALA A 457 20.78 -1.84 -23.36
N VAL A 458 20.87 -1.58 -24.66
CA VAL A 458 20.40 -0.33 -25.26
C VAL A 458 19.04 -0.57 -25.90
N LEU A 459 18.02 0.17 -25.45
CA LEU A 459 16.70 0.19 -26.06
C LEU A 459 16.68 1.27 -27.14
N VAL A 460 16.30 0.90 -28.35
CA VAL A 460 16.20 1.83 -29.49
C VAL A 460 14.75 1.93 -29.92
N CYS A 461 14.18 3.14 -29.90
CA CYS A 461 12.75 3.34 -30.17
C CYS A 461 12.49 4.52 -31.10
N ASN A 462 11.36 4.50 -31.81
CA ASN A 462 10.82 5.67 -32.53
C ASN A 462 10.27 6.73 -31.55
N HIS A 463 10.26 8.00 -31.98
CA HIS A 463 9.89 9.16 -31.17
C HIS A 463 8.69 9.95 -31.73
N VAL A 464 7.51 9.66 -31.19
CA VAL A 464 6.22 10.15 -31.70
C VAL A 464 5.58 11.19 -30.77
N SER A 465 5.82 11.10 -29.45
CA SER A 465 5.13 11.90 -28.44
C SER A 465 6.01 12.30 -27.25
N PHE A 466 5.63 13.40 -26.57
CA PHE A 466 6.30 13.84 -25.34
C PHE A 466 6.16 12.85 -24.17
N VAL A 467 5.24 11.88 -24.27
CA VAL A 467 5.02 10.86 -23.24
C VAL A 467 5.67 9.51 -23.56
N ASP A 468 6.41 9.40 -24.66
CA ASP A 468 7.04 8.14 -25.10
C ASP A 468 7.89 7.50 -23.99
N ALA A 469 8.78 8.29 -23.38
CA ALA A 469 9.63 7.83 -22.29
C ALA A 469 8.84 7.36 -21.05
N LEU A 470 7.71 8.01 -20.75
CA LEU A 470 6.85 7.61 -19.63
C LEU A 470 6.14 6.28 -19.93
N LEU A 471 5.65 6.09 -21.15
CA LEU A 471 4.99 4.85 -21.57
C LEU A 471 5.96 3.67 -21.59
N ILE A 472 7.16 3.85 -22.14
CA ILE A 472 8.21 2.83 -22.12
C ILE A 472 8.64 2.53 -20.69
N GLY A 473 8.91 3.57 -19.88
CA GLY A 473 9.32 3.41 -18.48
C GLY A 473 8.26 2.72 -17.61
N GLY A 474 6.98 2.88 -17.95
CA GLY A 474 5.87 2.16 -17.30
C GLY A 474 5.73 0.71 -17.70
N ALA A 475 6.06 0.40 -18.96
CA ALA A 475 5.89 -0.94 -19.52
C ALA A 475 7.07 -1.87 -19.22
N VAL A 476 8.28 -1.32 -19.11
CA VAL A 476 9.50 -2.08 -18.78
C VAL A 476 9.55 -2.38 -17.27
N ARG A 477 9.95 -3.61 -16.92
CA ARG A 477 9.89 -4.14 -15.55
C ARG A 477 10.92 -3.53 -14.60
N ARG A 478 12.02 -3.00 -15.14
CA ARG A 478 13.13 -2.39 -14.38
C ARG A 478 13.39 -0.94 -14.85
N PRO A 479 14.09 -0.12 -14.04
CA PRO A 479 14.37 1.27 -14.39
C PRO A 479 15.10 1.42 -15.74
N VAL A 480 14.65 2.37 -16.55
CA VAL A 480 15.24 2.70 -17.85
C VAL A 480 15.81 4.12 -17.79
N ARG A 481 17.07 4.29 -18.19
CA ARG A 481 17.74 5.59 -18.27
C ARG A 481 17.49 6.19 -19.66
N PHE A 482 16.62 7.19 -19.72
CA PHE A 482 16.28 7.85 -20.98
C PHE A 482 17.29 8.93 -21.32
N VAL A 483 17.67 9.00 -22.59
CA VAL A 483 18.42 10.14 -23.13
C VAL A 483 17.43 11.22 -23.57
N MET A 484 17.61 12.45 -23.10
CA MET A 484 16.64 13.54 -23.28
C MET A 484 17.33 14.86 -23.63
N TYR A 485 16.68 15.67 -24.46
CA TYR A 485 17.17 17.01 -24.78
C TYR A 485 17.31 17.89 -23.52
N TYR A 486 18.49 18.47 -23.31
CA TYR A 486 18.87 19.12 -22.05
C TYR A 486 17.94 20.28 -21.63
N LYS A 487 17.43 21.09 -22.57
CA LYS A 487 16.50 22.18 -22.22
C LYS A 487 15.17 21.68 -21.63
N ILE A 488 14.71 20.50 -22.04
CA ILE A 488 13.52 19.86 -21.44
C ILE A 488 13.89 19.31 -20.06
N TYR A 489 15.07 18.72 -19.94
CA TYR A 489 15.61 18.23 -18.67
C TYR A 489 15.73 19.37 -17.63
N ASP A 490 16.06 20.59 -18.04
CA ASP A 490 16.23 21.76 -17.17
C ASP A 490 14.94 22.52 -16.84
N LEU A 491 13.76 22.04 -17.30
CA LEU A 491 12.49 22.67 -16.95
C LEU A 491 12.28 22.67 -15.42
N PRO A 492 11.85 23.81 -14.83
CA PRO A 492 11.58 23.90 -13.40
C PRO A 492 10.57 22.84 -12.96
N VAL A 493 10.72 22.32 -11.73
CA VAL A 493 9.93 21.22 -11.15
C VAL A 493 10.20 19.84 -11.78
N LEU A 494 10.23 19.74 -13.12
CA LEU A 494 10.48 18.48 -13.83
C LEU A 494 11.94 18.03 -13.76
N ASN A 495 12.89 18.96 -13.68
CA ASN A 495 14.31 18.66 -13.52
C ASN A 495 14.59 17.71 -12.34
N PHE A 496 13.90 17.93 -11.22
CA PHE A 496 14.03 17.07 -10.04
C PHE A 496 13.62 15.63 -10.33
N VAL A 497 12.53 15.46 -11.08
CA VAL A 497 11.99 14.16 -11.49
C VAL A 497 12.99 13.49 -12.43
N PHE A 498 13.39 14.14 -13.53
CA PHE A 498 14.31 13.58 -14.52
C PHE A 498 15.69 13.22 -13.92
N ARG A 499 16.24 14.08 -13.06
CA ARG A 499 17.49 13.79 -12.35
C ARG A 499 17.38 12.53 -11.50
N THR A 500 16.27 12.34 -10.80
CA THR A 500 16.08 11.17 -9.94
C THR A 500 15.77 9.91 -10.75
N ALA A 501 15.15 10.04 -11.93
CA ALA A 501 14.99 8.94 -12.89
C ALA A 501 16.32 8.52 -13.52
N GLY A 502 17.41 9.26 -13.30
CA GLY A 502 18.70 9.03 -13.95
C GLY A 502 18.67 9.35 -15.45
N THR A 503 17.77 10.22 -15.89
CA THR A 503 17.71 10.70 -17.28
C THR A 503 19.04 11.37 -17.65
N VAL A 504 19.54 11.08 -18.85
CA VAL A 504 20.79 11.64 -19.37
C VAL A 504 20.44 12.86 -20.25
N PRO A 505 20.76 14.10 -19.82
CA PRO A 505 20.61 15.26 -20.67
C PRO A 505 21.61 15.22 -21.82
N ILE A 506 21.16 15.48 -23.04
CA ILE A 506 22.00 15.56 -24.24
C ILE A 506 21.69 16.85 -25.03
N ALA A 507 22.73 17.43 -25.63
CA ALA A 507 22.63 18.55 -26.56
C ALA A 507 23.12 18.12 -27.95
N GLY A 508 22.86 18.93 -28.99
CA GLY A 508 23.55 18.73 -30.26
C GLY A 508 25.05 19.00 -30.12
N ARG A 509 25.91 18.25 -30.84
CA ARG A 509 27.38 18.45 -30.79
C ARG A 509 27.81 19.90 -31.06
N ASN A 510 27.11 20.58 -31.98
CA ASN A 510 27.39 21.97 -32.34
C ASN A 510 26.70 22.98 -31.42
N GLU A 511 25.76 22.53 -30.58
CA GLU A 511 25.02 23.40 -29.65
C GLU A 511 25.76 23.52 -28.32
N ASP A 512 26.16 22.40 -27.74
CA ASP A 512 26.95 22.35 -26.50
C ASP A 512 27.82 21.07 -26.50
N PRO A 513 29.10 21.19 -26.89
CA PRO A 513 30.03 20.05 -26.93
C PRO A 513 30.25 19.39 -25.57
N GLU A 514 30.23 20.17 -24.47
CA GLU A 514 30.49 19.65 -23.14
C GLU A 514 29.32 18.82 -22.62
N VAL A 515 28.08 19.28 -22.82
CA VAL A 515 26.88 18.49 -22.50
C VAL A 515 26.82 17.23 -23.37
N PHE A 516 27.17 17.35 -24.65
CA PHE A 516 27.21 16.20 -25.56
C PHE A 516 28.20 15.13 -25.07
N GLU A 517 29.45 15.48 -24.78
CA GLU A 517 30.45 14.52 -24.28
C GLU A 517 30.09 13.93 -22.92
N ARG A 518 29.60 14.77 -21.98
CA ARG A 518 29.11 14.29 -20.67
C ARG A 518 27.98 13.27 -20.80
N ALA A 519 27.08 13.43 -21.78
CA ALA A 519 26.01 12.48 -22.02
C ALA A 519 26.54 11.08 -22.37
N PHE A 520 27.53 10.98 -23.28
CA PHE A 520 28.14 9.70 -23.64
C PHE A 520 28.89 9.06 -22.48
N THR A 521 29.65 9.84 -21.71
CA THR A 521 30.31 9.34 -20.50
C THR A 521 29.28 8.77 -19.52
N ARG A 522 28.18 9.48 -19.29
CA ARG A 522 27.15 9.04 -18.36
C ARG A 522 26.40 7.80 -18.85
N ILE A 523 26.16 7.69 -20.15
CA ILE A 523 25.59 6.48 -20.77
C ILE A 523 26.53 5.28 -20.54
N ALA A 524 27.83 5.46 -20.76
CA ALA A 524 28.82 4.41 -20.56
C ALA A 524 28.87 3.93 -19.10
N GLU A 525 28.79 4.86 -18.14
CA GLU A 525 28.70 4.54 -16.71
C GLU A 525 27.46 3.69 -16.37
N TYR A 526 26.29 4.06 -16.90
CA TYR A 526 25.06 3.31 -16.65
C TYR A 526 25.08 1.92 -17.30
N LEU A 527 25.58 1.81 -18.53
CA LEU A 527 25.73 0.51 -19.18
C LEU A 527 26.76 -0.37 -18.44
N ALA A 528 27.88 0.20 -17.99
CA ALA A 528 28.85 -0.53 -17.17
C ALA A 528 28.26 -1.00 -15.83
N ALA A 529 27.33 -0.23 -15.26
CA ALA A 529 26.58 -0.61 -14.06
C ALA A 529 25.46 -1.64 -14.31
N GLY A 530 25.31 -2.15 -15.55
CA GLY A 530 24.30 -3.15 -15.88
C GLY A 530 22.89 -2.57 -16.06
N GLU A 531 22.75 -1.27 -16.31
CA GLU A 531 21.44 -0.61 -16.47
C GLU A 531 20.95 -0.59 -17.93
N LEU A 532 19.65 -0.36 -18.11
CA LEU A 532 19.04 -0.16 -19.41
C LEU A 532 19.13 1.31 -19.81
N VAL A 533 19.62 1.59 -21.01
CA VAL A 533 19.62 2.95 -21.58
C VAL A 533 18.68 2.98 -22.79
N CYS A 534 17.69 3.86 -22.78
CA CYS A 534 16.79 4.05 -23.91
C CYS A 534 17.14 5.33 -24.67
N ILE A 535 17.31 5.18 -25.99
CA ILE A 535 17.58 6.27 -26.91
C ILE A 535 16.52 6.31 -28.02
N PHE A 536 16.20 7.53 -28.42
CA PHE A 536 15.39 7.84 -29.59
C PHE A 536 16.34 8.38 -30.68
N PRO A 537 16.86 7.53 -31.59
CA PRO A 537 17.98 7.92 -32.45
C PRO A 537 17.65 9.02 -33.47
N GLU A 538 16.37 9.29 -33.72
CA GLU A 538 15.88 10.43 -34.50
C GLU A 538 16.36 11.78 -33.91
N GLY A 539 16.51 11.84 -32.58
CA GLY A 539 16.95 13.02 -31.83
C GLY A 539 15.98 14.20 -31.83
N LYS A 540 14.77 14.02 -32.38
CA LYS A 540 13.65 14.97 -32.37
C LYS A 540 12.34 14.18 -32.46
N LEU A 541 11.24 14.78 -32.03
CA LEU A 541 9.91 14.20 -32.28
C LEU A 541 9.54 14.36 -33.75
N THR A 542 8.95 13.31 -34.32
CA THR A 542 8.37 13.33 -35.67
C THR A 542 7.34 14.46 -35.85
N THR A 543 7.29 15.01 -37.06
CA THR A 543 6.39 16.12 -37.45
C THR A 543 5.25 15.67 -38.36
N ASP A 544 5.34 14.49 -38.95
CA ASP A 544 4.35 13.91 -39.87
C ASP A 544 3.84 12.52 -39.44
N GLY A 545 4.42 11.94 -38.39
CA GLY A 545 4.08 10.62 -37.87
C GLY A 545 4.92 9.49 -38.45
N GLU A 546 5.85 9.80 -39.36
CA GLU A 546 6.83 8.84 -39.86
C GLU A 546 8.09 8.80 -39.00
N ILE A 547 8.82 7.68 -39.08
CA ILE A 547 10.11 7.51 -38.37
C ILE A 547 11.18 8.23 -39.19
N ASP A 548 11.89 9.17 -38.55
CA ASP A 548 12.99 9.91 -39.16
C ASP A 548 14.31 9.09 -39.18
N GLU A 549 15.35 9.62 -39.81
CA GLU A 549 16.66 8.98 -39.92
C GLU A 549 17.30 8.77 -38.53
N PHE A 550 17.79 7.56 -38.29
CA PHE A 550 18.55 7.25 -37.09
C PHE A 550 19.97 7.82 -37.17
N LYS A 551 20.34 8.62 -36.15
CA LYS A 551 21.66 9.26 -36.08
C LYS A 551 22.75 8.31 -35.58
N ALA A 552 24.00 8.60 -35.96
CA ALA A 552 25.21 7.85 -35.60
C ALA A 552 25.51 7.77 -34.08
N GLY A 553 24.78 8.51 -33.24
CA GLY A 553 24.98 8.51 -31.79
C GLY A 553 24.84 7.12 -31.17
N VAL A 554 23.93 6.28 -31.69
CA VAL A 554 23.75 4.90 -31.19
C VAL A 554 24.97 4.02 -31.47
N GLU A 555 25.60 4.17 -32.64
CA GLU A 555 26.81 3.43 -33.03
C GLU A 555 28.00 3.83 -32.13
N ARG A 556 28.10 5.11 -31.77
CA ARG A 556 29.12 5.58 -30.82
C ARG A 556 28.94 4.96 -29.43
N ILE A 557 27.70 4.83 -28.95
CA ILE A 557 27.42 4.17 -27.66
C ILE A 557 27.89 2.71 -27.70
N LEU A 558 27.53 1.98 -28.77
CA LEU A 558 27.82 0.55 -28.88
C LEU A 558 29.30 0.26 -29.14
N ALA A 559 30.01 1.16 -29.83
CA ALA A 559 31.46 1.06 -29.99
C ALA A 559 32.20 1.20 -28.65
N ALA A 560 31.70 2.05 -27.74
CA ALA A 560 32.27 2.21 -26.40
C ALA A 560 31.82 1.09 -25.44
N ASN A 561 30.58 0.62 -25.58
CA ASN A 561 29.97 -0.38 -24.73
C ASN A 561 29.26 -1.44 -25.59
N PRO A 562 29.94 -2.53 -25.95
CA PRO A 562 29.34 -3.60 -26.77
C PRO A 562 28.29 -4.37 -25.98
N VAL A 563 27.04 -3.92 -26.01
CA VAL A 563 25.89 -4.51 -25.32
C VAL A 563 24.76 -4.84 -26.30
N PRO A 564 23.85 -5.77 -25.96
CA PRO A 564 22.71 -6.08 -26.82
C PRO A 564 21.82 -4.85 -27.07
N VAL A 565 21.30 -4.75 -28.30
CA VAL A 565 20.36 -3.71 -28.70
C VAL A 565 18.96 -4.31 -28.81
N ILE A 566 17.97 -3.71 -28.16
CA ILE A 566 16.58 -4.18 -28.24
C ILE A 566 15.77 -3.12 -28.98
N PRO A 567 15.32 -3.40 -30.22
CA PRO A 567 14.46 -2.49 -30.96
C PRO A 567 13.06 -2.50 -30.34
N LEU A 568 12.52 -1.30 -30.13
CA LEU A 568 11.17 -1.04 -29.64
C LEU A 568 10.40 -0.21 -30.65
N ALA A 569 9.10 -0.45 -30.76
CA ALA A 569 8.20 0.41 -31.50
C ALA A 569 7.00 0.84 -30.65
N LEU A 570 6.73 2.16 -30.68
CA LEU A 570 5.50 2.77 -30.21
C LEU A 570 4.54 2.92 -31.38
N GLN A 571 3.37 2.31 -31.26
CA GLN A 571 2.30 2.33 -32.25
C GLN A 571 1.07 3.08 -31.72
N GLY A 572 0.39 3.84 -32.56
CA GLY A 572 -0.91 4.44 -32.23
C GLY A 572 -0.86 5.76 -31.46
N LEU A 573 0.31 6.40 -31.37
CA LEU A 573 0.51 7.64 -30.61
C LEU A 573 0.33 8.91 -31.46
N TRP A 574 0.46 8.79 -32.78
CA TRP A 574 0.26 9.92 -33.68
C TRP A 574 -1.19 10.43 -33.62
N GLY A 575 -1.39 11.75 -33.58
CA GLY A 575 -2.73 12.35 -33.41
C GLY A 575 -3.24 12.44 -31.97
N SER A 576 -2.46 11.96 -30.98
CA SER A 576 -2.75 12.17 -29.56
C SER A 576 -2.40 13.60 -29.11
N PHE A 577 -2.95 14.03 -27.96
CA PHE A 577 -2.71 15.38 -27.39
C PHE A 577 -1.23 15.73 -27.23
N PHE A 578 -0.39 14.73 -26.89
CA PHE A 578 1.04 14.88 -26.67
C PHE A 578 1.89 14.67 -27.94
N SER A 579 1.26 14.52 -29.12
CA SER A 579 1.97 14.47 -30.41
C SER A 579 2.06 15.86 -31.06
N ARG A 580 2.79 15.95 -32.18
CA ARG A 580 2.89 17.16 -33.02
C ARG A 580 1.83 17.23 -34.13
N ALA A 581 0.90 16.28 -34.19
CA ALA A 581 -0.11 16.22 -35.25
C ALA A 581 -0.98 17.50 -35.33
N PRO A 582 -1.30 17.98 -36.54
CA PRO A 582 -2.26 19.07 -36.72
C PRO A 582 -3.66 18.65 -36.24
N HIS A 583 -4.41 19.58 -35.64
CA HIS A 583 -5.78 19.39 -35.10
C HIS A 583 -5.94 18.46 -33.87
N LYS A 584 -4.93 18.38 -33.00
CA LYS A 584 -5.01 17.71 -31.69
C LYS A 584 -5.98 18.40 -30.71
N GLY A 585 -6.51 17.65 -29.74
CA GLY A 585 -7.37 18.17 -28.66
C GLY A 585 -7.37 17.26 -27.44
N LEU A 586 -7.55 17.83 -26.23
CA LEU A 586 -7.46 17.11 -24.94
C LEU A 586 -8.42 15.90 -24.86
N PHE A 587 -9.58 16.02 -25.51
CA PHE A 587 -10.61 14.96 -25.55
C PHE A 587 -10.64 14.18 -26.88
N LYS A 588 -9.84 14.56 -27.88
CA LYS A 588 -9.76 13.83 -29.15
C LYS A 588 -8.84 12.62 -28.97
N ARG A 589 -9.34 11.42 -29.28
CA ARG A 589 -8.64 10.13 -29.09
C ARG A 589 -8.25 9.80 -27.64
N LEU A 590 -9.10 10.18 -26.67
CA LEU A 590 -9.06 9.54 -25.36
C LEU A 590 -9.25 8.03 -25.51
N TRP A 591 -8.46 7.25 -24.77
CA TRP A 591 -8.37 5.79 -24.87
C TRP A 591 -7.86 5.28 -26.22
N SER A 592 -7.01 6.06 -26.89
CA SER A 592 -6.26 5.59 -28.05
C SER A 592 -5.52 4.30 -27.71
N ARG A 593 -5.61 3.31 -28.61
CA ARG A 593 -4.88 2.05 -28.47
C ARG A 593 -3.43 2.34 -28.77
N VAL A 594 -2.58 2.17 -27.77
CA VAL A 594 -1.13 2.32 -27.90
C VAL A 594 -0.53 0.95 -27.74
N ASN A 595 0.31 0.51 -28.67
CA ASN A 595 1.07 -0.72 -28.48
C ASN A 595 2.55 -0.38 -28.29
N ILE A 596 3.17 -1.06 -27.33
CA ILE A 596 4.61 -1.07 -27.15
C ILE A 596 5.08 -2.47 -27.52
N VAL A 597 5.85 -2.56 -28.59
CA VAL A 597 6.29 -3.83 -29.18
C VAL A 597 7.81 -3.91 -29.11
N ALA A 598 8.34 -4.97 -28.50
CA ALA A 598 9.77 -5.25 -28.54
C ALA A 598 10.10 -6.31 -29.61
N GLY A 599 11.15 -6.06 -30.39
CA GLY A 599 11.72 -7.03 -31.30
C GLY A 599 12.77 -7.92 -30.65
N THR A 600 13.31 -8.83 -31.44
CA THR A 600 14.40 -9.73 -31.02
C THR A 600 15.67 -8.92 -30.72
N PRO A 601 16.46 -9.27 -29.69
CA PRO A 601 17.71 -8.58 -29.39
C PRO A 601 18.68 -8.71 -30.56
N LEU A 602 19.31 -7.60 -30.90
CA LEU A 602 20.29 -7.48 -31.97
C LEU A 602 21.70 -7.45 -31.35
N PRO A 603 22.70 -8.03 -32.03
CA PRO A 603 24.11 -7.91 -31.66
C PRO A 603 24.60 -6.46 -31.57
N ALA A 604 25.62 -6.21 -30.75
CA ALA A 604 26.16 -4.88 -30.50
C ALA A 604 26.81 -4.22 -31.75
N ASP A 605 27.25 -5.02 -32.71
CA ASP A 605 27.85 -4.59 -33.99
C ASP A 605 26.81 -4.31 -35.08
N THR A 606 25.52 -4.41 -34.77
CA THR A 606 24.46 -4.07 -35.72
C THR A 606 24.56 -2.59 -36.12
N GLY A 607 24.52 -2.29 -37.42
CA GLY A 607 24.54 -0.91 -37.91
C GLY A 607 23.21 -0.18 -37.69
N ARG A 608 23.24 1.17 -37.58
CA ARG A 608 22.04 1.96 -37.26
C ARG A 608 20.90 1.82 -38.27
N LEU A 609 21.21 1.62 -39.56
CA LEU A 609 20.21 1.45 -40.62
C LEU A 609 19.41 0.16 -40.44
N VAL A 610 20.08 -0.92 -40.01
CA VAL A 610 19.41 -2.20 -39.71
C VAL A 610 18.51 -2.04 -38.48
N MET A 611 18.98 -1.32 -37.44
CA MET A 611 18.12 -1.01 -36.28
C MET A 611 16.88 -0.21 -36.68
N GLN A 612 17.04 0.78 -37.55
CA GLN A 612 15.95 1.59 -38.07
C GLN A 612 14.93 0.73 -38.83
N GLU A 613 15.40 -0.14 -39.73
CA GLU A 613 14.53 -1.07 -40.46
C GLU A 613 13.75 -1.99 -39.52
N GLN A 614 14.39 -2.51 -38.47
CA GLN A 614 13.70 -3.34 -37.46
C GLN A 614 12.62 -2.53 -36.72
N VAL A 615 12.91 -1.30 -36.28
CA VAL A 615 11.91 -0.45 -35.61
C VAL A 615 10.77 -0.09 -36.55
N MET A 616 11.05 0.21 -37.83
CA MET A 616 10.02 0.46 -38.84
C MET A 616 9.13 -0.76 -39.07
N ARG A 617 9.72 -1.95 -39.16
CA ARG A 617 8.99 -3.22 -39.29
C ARG A 617 8.11 -3.50 -38.07
N LEU A 618 8.63 -3.24 -36.86
CA LEU A 618 7.87 -3.39 -35.62
C LEU A 618 6.72 -2.37 -35.53
N ARG A 619 6.92 -1.13 -35.96
CA ARG A 619 5.85 -0.11 -36.01
C ARG A 619 4.77 -0.48 -37.02
N GLY A 620 5.18 -0.94 -38.21
CA GLY A 620 4.29 -1.16 -39.35
C GLY A 620 3.55 0.13 -39.73
N ASP A 621 2.28 -0.02 -40.13
CA ASP A 621 1.42 1.10 -40.54
C ASP A 621 0.74 1.81 -39.36
N GLN A 622 0.98 1.35 -38.13
CA GLN A 622 0.32 1.91 -36.94
C GLN A 622 1.10 3.11 -36.39
N ARG A 623 0.82 4.29 -36.94
CA ARG A 623 1.35 5.59 -36.47
C ARG A 623 0.81 6.01 -35.10
#